data_AF-S4XK56-F1
#
_entry.id   AF-S4XK56-F1
#
_cell.length_a   1.000
_cell.length_b   1.000
_cell.length_c   1.000
_cell.angle_alpha   90.00
_cell.angle_beta   90.00
_cell.angle_gamma   90.00
#
_symmetry.space_group_name_H-M   'P 1'
#
loop_
_entity.id
_entity.type
_entity.pdbx_description
1 polymer ?
#
loop_
_entity_poly.entity_id
_entity_poly.type
_entity_poly.pdbx_seq_one_letter_code
_entity_poly.pdbx_strand_id
1 'polypeptide(L)'
;MSYIDGFVTPVPTGKKDAYRKVCAEAAQVFREYGATRIVECWGDDVPDGKITDFKGAVKAEAGETIVFSWIVWPSKEVRDQASAKMRDDPRMQMTEAPPFDAKRMIWGGFAVLFDSGGEERKAGTRVQKITPHLWYAKEAEEAARFYASIFPDSRVDRVTALPSDTPGGPAGSVKVVEFTLCGQPFMSISAGPLDPFNHSISFVVSCDDQAEVDRYWSALLEGGSAEQCGWLKDKFGVCWQIVPTVLGDLMADPDPQKARRVSEAMLKMVKLDIAGLKAAHEAR
;
A
#
# COMPACT_ATOMS: atom_id res chain seq x y z
N MET A 1 -4.33 -11.69 16.50
CA MET A 1 -2.91 -11.29 16.40
C MET A 1 -2.35 -11.85 15.12
N SER A 2 -1.43 -11.12 14.48
CA SER A 2 -0.76 -11.57 13.26
C SER A 2 -0.07 -12.92 13.45
N TYR A 3 0.03 -13.68 12.36
CA TYR A 3 0.69 -14.98 12.32
C TYR A 3 1.69 -15.02 11.18
N ILE A 4 2.83 -15.68 11.36
CA ILE A 4 3.92 -15.69 10.39
C ILE A 4 4.20 -17.12 9.93
N ASP A 5 4.23 -17.35 8.62
CA ASP A 5 4.98 -18.48 8.07
C ASP A 5 6.39 -17.99 7.73
N GLY A 6 7.42 -18.57 8.35
CA GLY A 6 8.83 -18.23 8.13
C GLY A 6 9.56 -19.33 7.37
N PHE A 7 10.50 -18.94 6.51
CA PHE A 7 11.23 -19.83 5.61
C PHE A 7 12.72 -19.49 5.57
N VAL A 8 13.54 -20.54 5.41
CA VAL A 8 14.95 -20.41 5.02
C VAL A 8 15.20 -21.37 3.86
N THR A 9 15.72 -20.84 2.76
CA THR A 9 15.85 -21.57 1.49
C THR A 9 17.25 -21.40 0.90
N PRO A 10 17.97 -22.49 0.59
CA PRO A 10 19.20 -22.39 -0.19
C PRO A 10 18.87 -22.29 -1.68
N VAL A 11 19.27 -21.21 -2.32
CA VAL A 11 19.00 -20.95 -3.74
C VAL A 11 20.32 -20.85 -4.50
N PRO A 12 20.51 -21.57 -5.62
CA PRO A 12 21.70 -21.40 -6.47
C PRO A 12 21.90 -19.91 -6.81
N THR A 13 23.10 -19.38 -6.60
CA THR A 13 23.37 -17.93 -6.71
C THR A 13 23.01 -17.37 -8.09
N GLY A 14 23.23 -18.16 -9.15
CA GLY A 14 22.85 -17.80 -10.53
C GLY A 14 21.35 -17.84 -10.83
N LYS A 15 20.49 -18.23 -9.88
CA LYS A 15 19.03 -18.33 -10.04
C LYS A 15 18.25 -17.24 -9.30
N LYS A 16 18.90 -16.17 -8.84
CA LYS A 16 18.26 -15.05 -8.11
C LYS A 16 17.01 -14.51 -8.80
N ASP A 17 17.09 -14.22 -10.09
CA ASP A 17 15.96 -13.64 -10.84
C ASP A 17 14.84 -14.65 -11.09
N ALA A 18 15.19 -15.90 -11.38
CA ALA A 18 14.22 -16.99 -11.52
C ALA A 18 13.46 -17.22 -10.20
N TYR A 19 14.17 -17.23 -9.07
CA TYR A 19 13.58 -17.30 -7.74
C TYR A 19 12.64 -16.12 -7.46
N ARG A 20 13.12 -14.88 -7.69
CA ARG A 20 12.31 -13.67 -7.52
C ARG A 20 11.01 -13.72 -8.34
N LYS A 21 11.08 -14.19 -9.59
CA LYS A 21 9.92 -14.31 -10.46
C LYS A 21 8.87 -15.27 -9.87
N VAL A 22 9.29 -16.47 -9.47
CA VAL A 22 8.40 -17.46 -8.85
C VAL A 22 7.76 -16.92 -7.57
N CYS A 23 8.53 -16.24 -6.72
CA CYS A 23 7.99 -15.62 -5.51
C CYS A 23 6.99 -14.50 -5.82
N ALA A 24 7.22 -13.68 -6.86
CA ALA A 24 6.29 -12.62 -7.24
C ALA A 24 4.94 -13.17 -7.73
N GLU A 25 4.97 -14.24 -8.53
CA GLU A 25 3.76 -14.93 -9.00
C GLU A 25 3.00 -15.57 -7.82
N ALA A 26 3.70 -16.28 -6.93
CA ALA A 26 3.09 -16.88 -5.76
C ALA A 26 2.52 -15.83 -4.79
N ALA A 27 3.22 -14.70 -4.60
CA ALA A 27 2.79 -13.62 -3.70
C ALA A 27 1.43 -13.03 -4.09
N GLN A 28 1.09 -12.99 -5.38
CA GLN A 28 -0.23 -12.57 -5.85
C GLN A 28 -1.32 -13.50 -5.28
N VAL A 29 -1.12 -14.82 -5.37
CA VAL A 29 -2.07 -15.81 -4.87
C VAL A 29 -2.17 -15.77 -3.34
N PHE A 30 -1.04 -15.64 -2.63
CA PHE A 30 -1.05 -15.48 -1.16
C PHE A 30 -1.87 -14.26 -0.72
N ARG A 31 -1.75 -13.13 -1.41
CA ARG A 31 -2.52 -11.92 -1.12
C ARG A 31 -4.02 -12.10 -1.38
N GLU A 32 -4.39 -12.76 -2.47
CA GLU A 32 -5.79 -13.10 -2.76
C GLU A 32 -6.42 -13.95 -1.64
N TYR A 33 -5.62 -14.80 -0.99
CA TYR A 33 -6.06 -15.61 0.15
C TYR A 33 -5.86 -14.95 1.53
N GLY A 34 -5.50 -13.67 1.57
CA GLY A 34 -5.53 -12.86 2.78
C GLY A 34 -4.17 -12.64 3.45
N ALA A 35 -3.05 -13.02 2.84
CA ALA A 35 -1.74 -12.58 3.31
C ALA A 35 -1.61 -11.06 3.17
N THR A 36 -1.12 -10.38 4.20
CA THR A 36 -0.98 -8.91 4.20
C THR A 36 0.39 -8.47 3.71
N ARG A 37 1.40 -9.33 3.82
CA ARG A 37 2.76 -9.02 3.41
C ARG A 37 3.54 -10.29 3.11
N ILE A 38 4.36 -10.24 2.06
CA ILE A 38 5.32 -11.29 1.70
C ILE A 38 6.67 -10.59 1.56
N VAL A 39 7.72 -11.15 2.17
CA VAL A 39 9.07 -10.58 2.13
C VAL A 39 10.07 -11.67 1.80
N GLU A 40 10.92 -11.42 0.81
CA GLU A 40 12.00 -12.30 0.37
C GLU A 40 13.32 -11.55 0.50
N CYS A 41 14.25 -12.03 1.35
CA CYS A 41 15.54 -11.41 1.56
C CYS A 41 16.65 -12.28 0.99
N TRP A 42 17.42 -11.73 0.03
CA TRP A 42 18.61 -12.39 -0.50
C TRP A 42 19.79 -12.19 0.45
N GLY A 43 20.51 -13.27 0.78
CA GLY A 43 21.67 -13.22 1.65
C GLY A 43 22.74 -12.26 1.12
N ASP A 44 23.17 -11.34 1.99
CA ASP A 44 24.18 -10.32 1.71
C ASP A 44 25.37 -10.52 2.68
N ASP A 45 25.13 -10.35 3.98
CA ASP A 45 26.09 -10.63 5.06
C ASP A 45 25.61 -11.82 5.92
N VAL A 46 25.96 -13.04 5.48
CA VAL A 46 25.56 -14.30 6.16
C VAL A 46 26.81 -15.02 6.69
N PRO A 47 27.18 -14.79 7.97
CA PRO A 47 28.42 -15.32 8.53
C PRO A 47 28.37 -16.84 8.72
N ASP A 48 29.55 -17.47 8.64
CA ASP A 48 29.74 -18.88 8.99
C ASP A 48 29.89 -19.03 10.51
N GLY A 49 29.14 -19.98 11.07
CA GLY A 49 29.12 -20.28 12.49
C GLY A 49 30.07 -21.42 12.83
N LYS A 50 30.41 -21.54 14.12
CA LYS A 50 31.19 -22.70 14.63
C LYS A 50 30.31 -23.83 15.17
N ILE A 51 29.06 -23.52 15.52
CA ILE A 51 28.09 -24.46 16.11
C ILE A 51 26.88 -24.57 15.20
N THR A 52 26.29 -23.42 14.85
CA THR A 52 25.15 -23.30 13.93
C THR A 52 25.26 -22.02 13.12
N ASP A 53 24.73 -22.04 11.92
CA ASP A 53 24.52 -20.87 11.07
C ASP A 53 23.40 -21.13 10.07
N PHE A 54 23.01 -20.10 9.32
CA PHE A 54 21.94 -20.20 8.31
C PHE A 54 22.27 -21.17 7.18
N LYS A 55 23.54 -21.31 6.79
CA LYS A 55 23.95 -22.21 5.71
C LYS A 55 23.81 -23.66 6.15
N GLY A 56 24.28 -23.99 7.36
CA GLY A 56 24.15 -25.29 7.99
C GLY A 56 22.70 -25.68 8.26
N ALA A 57 21.83 -24.72 8.61
CA ALA A 57 20.41 -24.96 8.86
C ALA A 57 19.68 -25.57 7.66
N VAL A 58 20.09 -25.22 6.44
CA VAL A 58 19.53 -25.73 5.20
C VAL A 58 20.50 -26.61 4.39
N LYS A 59 21.66 -26.97 4.97
CA LYS A 59 22.72 -27.72 4.29
C LYS A 59 23.06 -27.11 2.92
N ALA A 60 23.32 -25.80 2.90
CA ALA A 60 23.68 -25.08 1.68
C ALA A 60 24.98 -25.63 1.09
N GLU A 61 25.01 -25.76 -0.23
CA GLU A 61 26.15 -26.19 -1.02
C GLU A 61 26.96 -25.00 -1.53
N ALA A 62 28.16 -25.26 -2.04
CA ALA A 62 28.96 -24.24 -2.70
C ALA A 62 28.23 -23.70 -3.93
N GLY A 63 28.13 -22.37 -4.05
CA GLY A 63 27.39 -21.72 -5.14
C GLY A 63 25.90 -21.49 -4.85
N GLU A 64 25.47 -21.66 -3.60
CA GLU A 64 24.13 -21.28 -3.14
C GLU A 64 24.17 -20.06 -2.22
N THR A 65 23.09 -19.29 -2.26
CA THR A 65 22.84 -18.15 -1.39
C THR A 65 21.59 -18.42 -0.56
N ILE A 66 21.63 -18.01 0.71
CA ILE A 66 20.51 -18.15 1.62
C ILE A 66 19.46 -17.10 1.30
N VAL A 67 18.21 -17.54 1.18
CA VAL A 67 17.05 -16.68 1.24
C VAL A 67 16.38 -16.84 2.61
N PHE A 68 16.17 -15.71 3.29
CA PHE A 68 15.35 -15.62 4.49
C PHE A 68 14.06 -14.93 4.13
N SER A 69 12.92 -15.58 4.35
CA SER A 69 11.64 -15.05 3.91
C SER A 69 10.51 -15.35 4.86
N TRP A 70 9.44 -14.56 4.76
CA TRP A 70 8.25 -14.75 5.57
C TRP A 70 6.98 -14.21 4.91
N ILE A 71 5.86 -14.81 5.31
CA ILE A 71 4.51 -14.39 4.94
C ILE A 71 3.78 -13.97 6.21
N VAL A 72 3.20 -12.77 6.19
CA VAL A 72 2.40 -12.21 7.29
C VAL A 72 0.92 -12.44 7.01
N TRP A 73 0.25 -13.03 7.98
CA TRP A 73 -1.18 -13.30 7.97
C TRP A 73 -1.90 -12.51 9.08
N PRO A 74 -3.15 -12.07 8.87
CA PRO A 74 -3.95 -11.39 9.90
C PRO A 74 -4.17 -12.23 11.16
N SER A 75 -4.27 -13.55 10.99
CA SER A 75 -4.40 -14.53 12.07
C SER A 75 -4.01 -15.94 11.59
N LYS A 76 -3.85 -16.87 12.55
CA LYS A 76 -3.61 -18.28 12.24
C LYS A 76 -4.80 -18.90 11.49
N GLU A 77 -6.02 -18.51 11.83
CA GLU A 77 -7.24 -19.00 11.18
C GLU A 77 -7.27 -18.65 9.70
N VAL A 78 -6.92 -17.40 9.35
CA VAL A 78 -6.81 -16.96 7.95
C VAL A 78 -5.73 -17.75 7.22
N ARG A 79 -4.56 -17.91 7.84
CA ARG A 79 -3.45 -18.70 7.30
C ARG A 79 -3.85 -20.14 7.00
N ASP A 80 -4.56 -20.80 7.91
CA ASP A 80 -4.94 -22.21 7.76
C ASP A 80 -6.02 -22.39 6.68
N GLN A 81 -6.98 -21.46 6.60
CA GLN A 81 -7.97 -21.44 5.53
C GLN A 81 -7.31 -21.20 4.16
N ALA A 82 -6.36 -20.27 4.09
CA ALA A 82 -5.59 -20.01 2.88
C ALA A 82 -4.80 -21.26 2.47
N SER A 83 -4.12 -21.91 3.40
CA SER A 83 -3.33 -23.13 3.14
C SER A 83 -4.19 -24.25 2.56
N ALA A 84 -5.42 -24.43 3.07
CA ALA A 84 -6.35 -25.42 2.55
C ALA A 84 -6.77 -25.11 1.10
N LYS A 85 -7.02 -23.83 0.77
CA LYS A 85 -7.38 -23.40 -0.59
C LYS A 85 -6.22 -23.49 -1.56
N MET A 86 -5.03 -23.06 -1.15
CA MET A 86 -3.83 -23.04 -2.00
C MET A 86 -3.39 -24.44 -2.41
N ARG A 87 -3.60 -25.46 -1.57
CA ARG A 87 -3.30 -26.85 -1.92
C ARG A 87 -4.05 -27.31 -3.18
N ASP A 88 -5.26 -26.81 -3.38
CA ASP A 88 -6.13 -27.21 -4.48
C ASP A 88 -6.16 -26.15 -5.61
N ASP A 89 -5.45 -25.03 -5.45
CA ASP A 89 -5.37 -23.96 -6.46
C ASP A 89 -4.43 -24.36 -7.60
N PRO A 90 -4.91 -24.43 -8.86
CA PRO A 90 -4.09 -24.81 -10.00
C PRO A 90 -2.88 -23.90 -10.21
N ARG A 91 -2.95 -22.63 -9.81
CA ARG A 91 -1.85 -21.65 -9.94
C ARG A 91 -0.70 -21.93 -8.97
N MET A 92 -0.98 -22.67 -7.90
CA MET A 92 0.02 -23.09 -6.91
C MET A 92 0.64 -24.45 -7.24
N GLN A 93 0.13 -25.15 -8.26
CA GLN A 93 0.72 -26.39 -8.73
C GLN A 93 1.94 -26.06 -9.58
N MET A 94 3.12 -26.39 -9.06
CA MET A 94 4.36 -26.18 -9.81
C MET A 94 4.41 -27.11 -11.03
N THR A 95 4.32 -26.54 -12.22
CA THR A 95 4.45 -27.29 -13.49
C THR A 95 5.91 -27.61 -13.83
N GLU A 96 6.84 -26.87 -13.24
CA GLU A 96 8.29 -27.06 -13.36
C GLU A 96 8.93 -27.17 -11.97
N ALA A 97 10.11 -27.77 -11.90
CA ALA A 97 10.85 -27.86 -10.64
C ALA A 97 11.22 -26.44 -10.13
N PRO A 98 11.09 -26.17 -8.82
CA PRO A 98 11.45 -24.88 -8.26
C PRO A 98 12.92 -24.52 -8.54
N PRO A 99 13.27 -23.22 -8.59
CA PRO A 99 14.64 -22.76 -8.80
C PRO A 99 15.55 -22.99 -7.57
N PHE A 100 15.21 -23.92 -6.69
CA PHE A 100 15.92 -24.31 -5.46
C PHE A 100 15.54 -25.76 -5.08
N ASP A 101 16.27 -26.36 -4.13
CA ASP A 101 15.94 -27.69 -3.61
C ASP A 101 14.92 -27.59 -2.46
N ALA A 102 13.66 -27.89 -2.76
CA ALA A 102 12.58 -27.84 -1.78
C ALA A 102 12.75 -28.79 -0.59
N LYS A 103 13.57 -29.85 -0.70
CA LYS A 103 13.82 -30.78 0.43
C LYS A 103 14.71 -30.18 1.50
N ARG A 104 15.50 -29.17 1.14
CA ARG A 104 16.43 -28.47 2.03
C ARG A 104 15.85 -27.17 2.59
N MET A 105 14.73 -26.71 2.04
CA MET A 105 13.96 -25.60 2.63
C MET A 105 13.42 -26.01 4.00
N ILE A 106 13.63 -25.14 4.99
CA ILE A 106 13.00 -25.27 6.29
C ILE A 106 11.91 -24.20 6.42
N TRP A 107 10.82 -24.54 7.08
CA TRP A 107 9.70 -23.64 7.28
C TRP A 107 8.98 -23.90 8.60
N GLY A 108 8.23 -22.92 9.09
CA GLY A 108 7.40 -23.06 10.28
C GLY A 108 6.41 -21.91 10.45
N GLY A 109 5.33 -22.19 11.18
CA GLY A 109 4.35 -21.19 11.59
C GLY A 109 4.65 -20.65 12.99
N PHE A 110 4.64 -19.33 13.14
CA PHE A 110 5.02 -18.62 14.36
C PHE A 110 3.94 -17.62 14.77
N ALA A 111 3.51 -17.68 16.03
CA ALA A 111 2.77 -16.59 16.63
C ALA A 111 3.72 -15.42 16.87
N VAL A 112 3.30 -14.21 16.54
CA VAL A 112 4.09 -13.01 16.79
C VAL A 112 4.13 -12.76 18.30
N LEU A 113 5.35 -12.82 18.88
CA LEU A 113 5.57 -12.53 20.29
C LEU A 113 5.78 -11.02 20.53
N PHE A 114 6.49 -10.36 19.62
CA PHE A 114 6.79 -8.93 19.67
C PHE A 114 6.96 -8.42 18.25
N ASP A 115 6.32 -7.30 17.94
CA ASP A 115 6.49 -6.58 16.68
C ASP A 115 6.53 -5.09 16.99
N SER A 116 7.70 -4.49 16.90
CA SER A 116 7.89 -3.04 17.12
C SER A 116 7.28 -2.19 15.99
N GLY A 117 6.91 -2.80 14.86
CA GLY A 117 6.15 -2.17 13.77
C GLY A 117 4.69 -2.62 13.68
N GLY A 118 4.28 -3.61 14.48
CA GLY A 118 2.97 -4.26 14.44
C GLY A 118 2.39 -4.46 15.84
N GLU A 119 2.57 -3.47 16.72
CA GLU A 119 1.96 -3.45 18.04
C GLU A 119 0.47 -3.77 17.94
N GLU A 120 0.00 -4.61 18.87
CA GLU A 120 -1.42 -4.77 19.17
C GLU A 120 -2.05 -3.38 19.28
N ARG A 121 -2.85 -3.02 18.28
CA ARG A 121 -3.55 -1.74 18.20
C ARG A 121 -4.56 -1.64 19.33
N LYS A 122 -4.12 -1.25 20.53
CA LYS A 122 -4.99 -0.53 21.46
C LYS A 122 -5.45 0.71 20.73
N ALA A 123 -6.76 0.95 20.73
CA ALA A 123 -7.34 2.17 20.18
C ALA A 123 -6.63 3.38 20.83
N GLY A 124 -5.75 4.07 20.09
CA GLY A 124 -5.17 5.34 20.53
C GLY A 124 -3.66 5.58 20.37
N THR A 125 -2.84 4.68 19.80
CA THR A 125 -1.40 4.98 19.63
C THR A 125 -0.95 4.84 18.18
N ARG A 126 -0.68 5.99 17.54
CA ARG A 126 -0.29 6.16 16.12
C ARG A 126 1.21 5.92 15.93
N VAL A 127 1.58 5.10 14.93
CA VAL A 127 2.96 4.99 14.40
C VAL A 127 3.38 6.28 13.66
N GLN A 128 2.41 7.04 13.14
CA GLN A 128 2.66 8.33 12.49
C GLN A 128 2.71 9.47 13.51
N LYS A 129 3.91 10.03 13.72
CA LYS A 129 4.13 11.16 14.64
C LYS A 129 3.49 12.47 14.14
N ILE A 130 3.36 12.62 12.82
CA ILE A 130 2.71 13.75 12.17
C ILE A 130 1.44 13.21 11.53
N THR A 131 0.33 13.89 11.74
CA THR A 131 -0.95 13.52 11.12
C THR A 131 -1.51 14.72 10.38
N PRO A 132 -1.87 14.57 9.09
CA PRO A 132 -2.64 15.58 8.39
C PRO A 132 -3.93 15.88 9.15
N HIS A 133 -4.22 17.17 9.35
CA HIS A 133 -5.37 17.63 10.10
C HIS A 133 -6.18 18.61 9.24
N LEU A 134 -7.39 18.23 8.87
CA LEU A 134 -8.24 18.97 7.96
C LEU A 134 -9.27 19.82 8.73
N TRP A 135 -9.35 21.11 8.41
CA TRP A 135 -10.31 22.02 9.03
C TRP A 135 -11.53 22.18 8.14
N TYR A 136 -12.70 21.90 8.69
CA TYR A 136 -13.98 22.12 8.03
C TYR A 136 -14.81 23.11 8.83
N ALA A 137 -15.66 23.86 8.13
CA ALA A 137 -16.64 24.71 8.79
C ALA A 137 -17.66 23.88 9.57
N LYS A 138 -18.20 22.81 8.94
CA LYS A 138 -19.28 21.98 9.53
C LYS A 138 -19.19 20.48 9.20
N GLU A 139 -18.67 20.09 8.04
CA GLU A 139 -18.84 18.74 7.49
C GLU A 139 -17.68 17.75 7.75
N ALA A 140 -16.87 17.92 8.81
CA ALA A 140 -15.66 17.09 8.99
C ALA A 140 -15.95 15.58 9.10
N GLU A 141 -17.03 15.20 9.78
CA GLU A 141 -17.45 13.80 9.92
C GLU A 141 -18.01 13.25 8.61
N GLU A 142 -18.77 14.04 7.86
CA GLU A 142 -19.31 13.64 6.56
C GLU A 142 -18.17 13.41 5.56
N ALA A 143 -17.19 14.32 5.52
CA ALA A 143 -16.02 14.20 4.66
C ALA A 143 -15.22 12.94 4.98
N ALA A 144 -14.92 12.68 6.25
CA ALA A 144 -14.20 11.48 6.67
C ALA A 144 -14.94 10.18 6.28
N ARG A 145 -16.28 10.15 6.44
CA ARG A 145 -17.10 9.00 6.04
C ARG A 145 -17.15 8.82 4.53
N PHE A 146 -17.26 9.92 3.79
CA PHE A 146 -17.22 9.90 2.32
C PHE A 146 -15.91 9.32 1.81
N TYR A 147 -14.77 9.85 2.27
CA TYR A 147 -13.46 9.34 1.86
C TYR A 147 -13.26 7.86 2.23
N ALA A 148 -13.68 7.47 3.44
CA ALA A 148 -13.61 6.08 3.88
C ALA A 148 -14.46 5.11 3.05
N SER A 149 -15.51 5.60 2.38
CA SER A 149 -16.33 4.79 1.46
C SER A 149 -15.71 4.62 0.07
N ILE A 150 -14.80 5.51 -0.32
CA ILE A 150 -14.17 5.52 -1.65
C ILE A 150 -12.93 4.62 -1.66
N PHE A 151 -12.09 4.76 -0.64
CA PHE A 151 -10.76 4.17 -0.63
C PHE A 151 -10.74 2.81 0.09
N PRO A 152 -9.98 1.82 -0.41
CA PRO A 152 -9.77 0.56 0.31
C PRO A 152 -8.98 0.80 1.61
N ASP A 153 -9.05 -0.15 2.55
CA ASP A 153 -8.40 -0.07 3.88
C ASP A 153 -8.62 1.29 4.58
N SER A 154 -9.85 1.79 4.50
CA SER A 154 -10.25 3.10 5.01
C SER A 154 -11.45 2.99 5.92
N ARG A 155 -11.50 3.82 6.96
CA ARG A 155 -12.56 3.80 7.99
C ARG A 155 -12.51 5.05 8.85
N VAL A 156 -13.64 5.39 9.46
CA VAL A 156 -13.66 6.34 10.59
C VAL A 156 -13.31 5.56 11.86
N ASP A 157 -12.25 5.98 12.55
CA ASP A 157 -11.75 5.32 13.75
C ASP A 157 -12.44 5.86 15.01
N ARG A 158 -12.61 7.19 15.11
CA ARG A 158 -13.23 7.83 16.29
C ARG A 158 -13.85 9.18 15.95
N VAL A 159 -14.98 9.49 16.58
CA VAL A 159 -15.59 10.83 16.56
C VAL A 159 -15.72 11.31 18.01
N THR A 160 -15.15 12.48 18.31
CA THR A 160 -15.15 13.07 19.64
C THR A 160 -15.73 14.48 19.57
N ALA A 161 -16.83 14.72 20.28
CA ALA A 161 -17.35 16.07 20.47
C ALA A 161 -16.66 16.75 21.66
N LEU A 162 -16.29 18.03 21.54
CA LEU A 162 -15.72 18.77 22.65
C LEU A 162 -16.81 19.12 23.68
N PRO A 163 -16.63 18.80 24.98
CA PRO A 163 -17.66 19.00 26.00
C PRO A 163 -17.76 20.45 26.51
N SER A 164 -16.87 21.33 26.06
CA SER A 164 -16.78 22.72 26.50
C SER A 164 -17.14 23.67 25.37
N ASP A 165 -17.55 24.89 25.72
CA ASP A 165 -17.66 25.98 24.76
C ASP A 165 -16.29 26.31 24.16
N THR A 166 -16.28 26.65 22.87
CA THR A 166 -15.06 26.97 22.12
C THR A 166 -15.30 28.20 21.23
N PRO A 167 -14.24 28.85 20.70
CA PRO A 167 -14.41 29.88 19.68
C PRO A 167 -15.16 29.39 18.43
N GLY A 168 -15.12 28.08 18.15
CA GLY A 168 -15.78 27.47 16.99
C GLY A 168 -17.24 27.07 17.21
N GLY A 169 -17.76 27.20 18.44
CA GLY A 169 -19.15 26.87 18.78
C GLY A 169 -19.33 26.38 20.22
N PRO A 170 -20.59 26.23 20.68
CA PRO A 170 -20.91 25.76 22.03
C PRO A 170 -20.48 24.31 22.28
N ALA A 171 -20.47 23.90 23.54
CA ALA A 171 -20.25 22.51 23.96
C ALA A 171 -21.04 21.50 23.11
N GLY A 172 -20.35 20.47 22.63
CA GLY A 172 -20.90 19.39 21.81
C GLY A 172 -20.97 19.69 20.31
N SER A 173 -20.86 20.95 19.89
CA SER A 173 -20.97 21.33 18.47
C SER A 173 -19.68 21.12 17.68
N VAL A 174 -18.52 21.31 18.32
CA VAL A 174 -17.21 21.07 17.69
C VAL A 174 -16.87 19.59 17.78
N LYS A 175 -16.64 18.97 16.62
CA LYS A 175 -16.30 17.55 16.50
C LYS A 175 -14.91 17.37 15.92
N VAL A 176 -14.10 16.59 16.60
CA VAL A 176 -12.83 16.06 16.08
C VAL A 176 -13.07 14.63 15.61
N VAL A 177 -12.63 14.33 14.40
CA VAL A 177 -12.79 13.04 13.74
C VAL A 177 -11.42 12.48 13.45
N GLU A 178 -11.20 11.24 13.84
CA GLU A 178 -10.03 10.45 13.50
C GLU A 178 -10.46 9.38 12.52
N PHE A 179 -9.73 9.26 11.42
CA PHE A 179 -10.04 8.32 10.36
C PHE A 179 -8.77 7.86 9.66
N THR A 180 -8.86 6.75 8.98
CA THR A 180 -7.77 6.13 8.23
C THR A 180 -8.17 6.11 6.75
N LEU A 181 -7.29 6.56 5.86
CA LEU A 181 -7.41 6.41 4.41
C LEU A 181 -6.24 5.60 3.87
N CYS A 182 -6.50 4.50 3.16
CA CYS A 182 -5.48 3.60 2.62
C CYS A 182 -4.41 3.23 3.68
N GLY A 183 -4.81 2.92 4.91
CA GLY A 183 -3.90 2.63 6.02
C GLY A 183 -3.19 3.83 6.67
N GLN A 184 -3.32 5.05 6.12
CA GLN A 184 -2.75 6.28 6.68
C GLN A 184 -3.72 7.00 7.62
N PRO A 185 -3.31 7.40 8.84
CA PRO A 185 -4.16 8.14 9.76
C PRO A 185 -4.30 9.62 9.38
N PHE A 186 -5.51 10.14 9.54
CA PHE A 186 -5.92 11.52 9.36
C PHE A 186 -6.73 12.01 10.56
N MET A 187 -6.78 13.33 10.70
CA MET A 187 -7.74 14.00 11.57
C MET A 187 -8.50 15.06 10.81
N SER A 188 -9.72 15.34 11.26
CA SER A 188 -10.46 16.51 10.84
C SER A 188 -11.23 17.13 11.99
N ILE A 189 -11.57 18.41 11.86
CA ILE A 189 -12.37 19.15 12.84
C ILE A 189 -13.47 19.96 12.18
N SER A 190 -14.65 19.98 12.80
CA SER A 190 -15.71 20.96 12.48
C SER A 190 -15.72 22.04 13.55
N ALA A 191 -15.20 23.23 13.24
CA ALA A 191 -14.98 24.29 14.23
C ALA A 191 -15.31 25.70 13.70
N GLY A 192 -16.22 25.80 12.74
CA GLY A 192 -16.59 27.08 12.12
C GLY A 192 -15.66 27.50 10.98
N PRO A 193 -16.02 28.57 10.26
CA PRO A 193 -15.30 28.98 9.06
C PRO A 193 -13.88 29.45 9.39
N LEU A 194 -12.92 28.97 8.61
CA LEU A 194 -11.52 29.42 8.57
C LEU A 194 -11.12 29.59 7.10
N ASP A 195 -9.83 29.53 6.79
CA ASP A 195 -9.34 29.59 5.42
C ASP A 195 -9.85 28.40 4.59
N PRO A 196 -10.34 28.64 3.36
CA PRO A 196 -10.74 27.56 2.47
C PRO A 196 -9.52 26.75 2.01
N PHE A 197 -9.75 25.47 1.73
CA PHE A 197 -8.74 24.64 1.08
C PHE A 197 -8.31 25.23 -0.26
N ASN A 198 -7.02 25.12 -0.54
CA ASN A 198 -6.40 25.56 -1.78
C ASN A 198 -5.24 24.63 -2.15
N HIS A 199 -4.59 24.88 -3.27
CA HIS A 199 -3.56 23.99 -3.85
C HIS A 199 -2.27 23.87 -3.03
N SER A 200 -2.09 24.65 -1.96
CA SER A 200 -0.89 24.59 -1.10
C SER A 200 -0.74 23.23 -0.42
N ILE A 201 -1.86 22.53 -0.17
CA ILE A 201 -1.89 21.15 0.27
C ILE A 201 -2.84 20.38 -0.65
N SER A 202 -2.37 19.26 -1.17
CA SER A 202 -3.18 18.31 -1.92
C SER A 202 -2.81 16.88 -1.53
N PHE A 203 -3.73 15.95 -1.77
CA PHE A 203 -3.47 14.52 -1.59
C PHE A 203 -3.31 13.85 -2.95
N VAL A 204 -2.15 13.22 -3.15
CA VAL A 204 -1.86 12.45 -4.35
C VAL A 204 -2.27 11.00 -4.10
N VAL A 205 -3.11 10.47 -4.98
CA VAL A 205 -3.50 9.05 -5.00
C VAL A 205 -2.80 8.39 -6.18
N SER A 206 -1.81 7.56 -5.85
CA SER A 206 -1.09 6.74 -6.82
C SER A 206 -1.96 5.57 -7.25
N CYS A 207 -2.27 5.48 -8.54
CA CYS A 207 -3.14 4.45 -9.11
C CYS A 207 -2.33 3.47 -9.97
N ASP A 208 -2.59 2.17 -9.81
CA ASP A 208 -1.84 1.12 -10.51
C ASP A 208 -2.32 0.93 -11.96
N ASP A 209 -3.61 1.17 -12.21
CA ASP A 209 -4.23 1.01 -13.52
C ASP A 209 -5.31 2.07 -13.83
N GLN A 210 -5.84 2.02 -15.05
CA GLN A 210 -6.83 2.99 -15.52
C GLN A 210 -8.18 2.83 -14.81
N ALA A 211 -8.55 1.62 -14.41
CA ALA A 211 -9.80 1.38 -13.70
C ALA A 211 -9.77 2.05 -12.32
N GLU A 212 -8.62 2.02 -11.65
CA GLU A 212 -8.41 2.70 -10.39
C GLU A 212 -8.44 4.23 -10.55
N VAL A 213 -7.74 4.77 -11.57
CA VAL A 213 -7.83 6.20 -11.92
C VAL A 213 -9.29 6.61 -12.12
N ASP A 214 -10.03 5.85 -12.94
CA ASP A 214 -11.42 6.15 -13.29
C ASP A 214 -12.34 6.09 -12.06
N ARG A 215 -12.15 5.09 -11.19
CA ARG A 215 -12.93 4.92 -9.96
C ARG A 215 -12.77 6.10 -9.02
N TYR A 216 -11.53 6.44 -8.65
CA TYR A 216 -11.29 7.50 -7.67
C TYR A 216 -11.59 8.88 -8.23
N TRP A 217 -11.22 9.12 -9.50
CA TRP A 217 -11.57 10.36 -10.19
C TRP A 217 -13.07 10.61 -10.17
N SER A 218 -13.86 9.61 -10.59
CA SER A 218 -15.32 9.77 -10.69
C SER A 218 -15.97 9.96 -9.33
N ALA A 219 -15.52 9.21 -8.32
CA ALA A 219 -16.07 9.31 -6.96
C ALA A 219 -15.80 10.67 -6.32
N LEU A 220 -14.56 11.18 -6.37
CA LEU A 220 -14.22 12.47 -5.75
C LEU A 220 -14.78 13.67 -6.52
N LEU A 221 -15.05 13.51 -7.82
CA LEU A 221 -15.64 14.56 -8.64
C LEU A 221 -17.15 14.73 -8.39
N GLU A 222 -17.80 13.81 -7.66
CA GLU A 222 -19.21 13.94 -7.30
C GLU A 222 -19.46 15.17 -6.41
N GLY A 223 -20.04 16.22 -7.00
CA GLY A 223 -20.21 17.53 -6.35
C GLY A 223 -18.93 18.38 -6.29
N GLY A 224 -17.84 17.92 -6.91
CA GLY A 224 -16.56 18.62 -7.00
C GLY A 224 -16.34 19.32 -8.36
N SER A 225 -15.09 19.72 -8.61
CA SER A 225 -14.66 20.35 -9.86
C SER A 225 -13.35 19.76 -10.36
N ALA A 226 -13.29 19.45 -11.65
CA ALA A 226 -12.10 18.92 -12.31
C ALA A 226 -11.15 20.03 -12.74
N GLU A 227 -9.85 19.74 -12.71
CA GLU A 227 -8.76 20.63 -13.12
C GLU A 227 -7.75 19.86 -14.01
N GLN A 228 -6.77 20.57 -14.58
CA GLN A 228 -5.79 19.95 -15.48
C GLN A 228 -4.87 18.95 -14.77
N CYS A 229 -4.25 18.05 -15.54
CA CYS A 229 -3.15 17.19 -15.10
C CYS A 229 -3.50 16.24 -13.94
N GLY A 230 -4.72 15.74 -13.88
CA GLY A 230 -5.16 14.82 -12.83
C GLY A 230 -5.57 15.52 -11.53
N TRP A 231 -5.66 16.84 -11.51
CA TRP A 231 -6.14 17.61 -10.36
C TRP A 231 -7.66 17.68 -10.31
N LEU A 232 -8.21 17.67 -9.10
CA LEU A 232 -9.60 18.01 -8.83
C LEU A 232 -9.75 18.60 -7.43
N LYS A 233 -10.87 19.27 -7.20
CA LYS A 233 -11.38 19.61 -5.86
C LYS A 233 -12.64 18.83 -5.60
N ASP A 234 -12.74 18.19 -4.43
CA ASP A 234 -13.94 17.47 -4.05
C ASP A 234 -15.07 18.43 -3.61
N LYS A 235 -16.24 17.87 -3.28
CA LYS A 235 -17.41 18.63 -2.80
C LYS A 235 -17.18 19.40 -1.49
N PHE A 236 -16.12 19.10 -0.76
CA PHE A 236 -15.71 19.80 0.46
C PHE A 236 -14.57 20.80 0.23
N GLY A 237 -14.08 20.91 -1.01
CA GLY A 237 -13.04 21.83 -1.44
C GLY A 237 -11.60 21.31 -1.32
N VAL A 238 -11.38 20.08 -0.82
CA VAL A 238 -10.03 19.52 -0.69
C VAL A 238 -9.45 19.24 -2.07
N CYS A 239 -8.19 19.63 -2.27
CA CYS A 239 -7.47 19.39 -3.53
C CYS A 239 -6.89 17.96 -3.57
N TRP A 240 -7.16 17.25 -4.66
CA TRP A 240 -6.66 15.89 -4.90
C TRP A 240 -5.94 15.81 -6.24
N GLN A 241 -5.00 14.89 -6.35
CA GLN A 241 -4.33 14.52 -7.59
C GLN A 241 -4.48 13.01 -7.79
N ILE A 242 -5.20 12.58 -8.83
CA ILE A 242 -5.39 11.16 -9.14
C ILE A 242 -4.42 10.80 -10.27
N VAL A 243 -3.32 10.14 -9.89
CA VAL A 243 -2.13 10.02 -10.74
C VAL A 243 -1.77 8.56 -10.94
N PRO A 244 -1.64 8.08 -12.19
CA PRO A 244 -1.17 6.72 -12.43
C PRO A 244 0.33 6.61 -12.12
N THR A 245 0.73 5.54 -11.43
CA THR A 245 2.13 5.31 -11.00
C THR A 245 3.12 5.39 -12.15
N VAL A 246 2.74 4.87 -13.32
CA VAL A 246 3.55 4.90 -14.54
C VAL A 246 3.89 6.30 -15.05
N LEU A 247 3.12 7.35 -14.71
CA LEU A 247 3.43 8.71 -15.18
C LEU A 247 4.80 9.19 -14.67
N GLY A 248 5.16 8.87 -13.43
CA GLY A 248 6.45 9.25 -12.86
C GLY A 248 7.61 8.67 -13.66
N ASP A 249 7.52 7.37 -13.98
CA ASP A 249 8.55 6.67 -14.77
C ASP A 249 8.66 7.24 -16.19
N LEU A 250 7.52 7.50 -16.85
CA LEU A 250 7.49 8.05 -18.21
C LEU A 250 8.04 9.49 -18.29
N MET A 251 7.84 10.30 -17.26
CA MET A 251 8.39 11.66 -17.18
C MET A 251 9.87 11.68 -16.80
N ALA A 252 10.35 10.63 -16.14
CA ALA A 252 11.75 10.48 -15.73
C ALA A 252 12.60 9.68 -16.73
N ASP A 253 12.08 9.39 -17.93
CA ASP A 253 12.81 8.64 -18.97
C ASP A 253 14.14 9.36 -19.31
N PRO A 254 15.28 8.63 -19.40
CA PRO A 254 16.56 9.21 -19.76
C PRO A 254 16.60 9.90 -21.14
N ASP A 255 15.70 9.53 -22.05
CA ASP A 255 15.51 10.23 -23.32
C ASP A 255 14.64 11.49 -23.11
N PRO A 256 15.23 12.70 -23.18
CA PRO A 256 14.50 13.94 -22.93
C PRO A 256 13.40 14.20 -23.96
N GLN A 257 13.46 13.61 -25.16
CA GLN A 257 12.40 13.76 -26.16
C GLN A 257 11.16 12.94 -25.78
N LYS A 258 11.36 11.73 -25.25
CA LYS A 258 10.27 10.89 -24.73
C LYS A 258 9.57 11.57 -23.56
N ALA A 259 10.33 11.96 -22.53
CA ALA A 259 9.80 12.66 -21.36
C ALA A 259 9.06 13.96 -21.73
N ARG A 260 9.58 14.71 -22.72
CA ARG A 260 8.93 15.92 -23.24
C ARG A 260 7.57 15.61 -23.87
N ARG A 261 7.46 14.60 -24.73
CA ARG A 261 6.17 14.25 -25.37
C ARG A 261 5.11 13.82 -24.35
N VAL A 262 5.53 13.07 -23.33
CA VAL A 262 4.65 12.68 -22.21
C VAL A 262 4.16 13.92 -21.47
N SER A 263 5.06 14.85 -21.17
CA SER A 263 4.71 16.12 -20.50
C SER A 263 3.73 16.96 -21.34
N GLU A 264 3.97 17.10 -22.64
CA GLU A 264 3.09 17.83 -23.56
C GLU A 264 1.72 17.17 -23.73
N ALA A 265 1.65 15.83 -23.66
CA ALA A 265 0.38 15.10 -23.65
C ALA A 265 -0.37 15.29 -22.33
N MET A 266 0.31 15.13 -21.20
CA MET A 266 -0.25 15.32 -19.86
C MET A 266 -0.86 16.72 -19.68
N LEU A 267 -0.18 17.78 -20.15
CA LEU A 267 -0.67 19.16 -20.04
C LEU A 267 -1.98 19.43 -20.80
N LYS A 268 -2.36 18.54 -21.73
CA LYS A 268 -3.62 18.62 -22.47
C LYS A 268 -4.74 17.79 -21.81
N MET A 269 -4.42 17.02 -20.78
CA MET A 269 -5.35 16.14 -20.09
C MET A 269 -5.95 16.83 -18.86
N VAL A 270 -7.22 16.53 -18.59
CA VAL A 270 -7.90 16.87 -17.34
C VAL A 270 -7.84 15.64 -16.43
N LYS A 271 -8.60 14.59 -16.75
CA LYS A 271 -8.35 13.24 -16.24
C LYS A 271 -7.22 12.59 -17.02
N LEU A 272 -6.29 11.92 -16.34
CA LEU A 272 -5.15 11.26 -16.97
C LEU A 272 -5.57 9.92 -17.62
N ASP A 273 -5.08 9.71 -18.85
CA ASP A 273 -5.25 8.48 -19.61
C ASP A 273 -3.90 7.78 -19.78
N ILE A 274 -3.75 6.62 -19.14
CA ILE A 274 -2.51 5.84 -19.16
C ILE A 274 -2.14 5.42 -20.58
N ALA A 275 -3.11 5.05 -21.41
CA ALA A 275 -2.85 4.60 -22.77
C ALA A 275 -2.32 5.74 -23.63
N GLY A 276 -2.96 6.92 -23.56
CA GLY A 276 -2.52 8.13 -24.22
C GLY A 276 -1.12 8.59 -23.78
N LEU A 277 -0.81 8.51 -22.48
CA LEU A 277 0.53 8.84 -21.97
C LEU A 277 1.60 7.89 -22.53
N LYS A 278 1.34 6.58 -22.53
CA LYS A 278 2.24 5.57 -23.13
C LYS A 278 2.39 5.76 -24.64
N ALA A 279 1.31 6.11 -25.34
CA ALA A 279 1.36 6.38 -26.78
C ALA A 279 2.22 7.62 -27.09
N ALA A 280 2.11 8.69 -26.29
CA ALA A 280 2.94 9.88 -26.45
C ALA A 280 4.42 9.57 -26.20
N HIS A 281 4.73 8.72 -25.22
CA HIS A 281 6.08 8.25 -24.95
C HIS A 281 6.72 7.55 -26.16
N GLU A 282 5.99 6.63 -26.79
CA GLU A 282 6.48 5.83 -27.92
C GLU A 282 6.37 6.50 -29.30
N ALA A 283 5.68 7.64 -29.39
CA ALA A 283 5.58 8.38 -30.64
C ALA A 283 6.97 8.79 -31.16
N ARG A 284 7.18 8.75 -32.47
CA ARG A 284 8.45 9.11 -33.13
C ARG A 284 8.44 10.55 -33.62
#